data_AF-A0A4R5IXC0-F1
#
_entry.id   AF-A0A4R5IXC0-F1
#
_cell.length_a   1.000
_cell.length_b   1.000
_cell.length_c   1.000
_cell.angle_alpha   90.00
_cell.angle_beta   90.00
_cell.angle_gamma   90.00
#
_symmetry.space_group_name_H-M   'P 1'
#
loop_
_entity.id
_entity.type
_entity.pdbx_description
1 polymer ?
#
loop_
_entity_poly.entity_id
_entity_poly.type
_entity_poly.pdbx_seq_one_letter_code
_entity_poly.pdbx_strand_id
1 'polypeptide(L)'
;MSVPVMPLVTASVLLNARRWRAIALYAAVGSGTAALILYVVFHHLGWVQLFGYLPELTRSAKWVRIARLTEDYGLVALLAIAASPLPQTPALVIVAMAELSRLGVFAAIVSGKLAKYGLAAWLAARAHDSLQGEIEQIIGSRDSEKVPHG
;
A
#
# COMPACT_ATOMS: atom_id res chain seq x y z
N MET A 1 16.98 7.50 -2.06
CA MET A 1 16.46 6.17 -1.70
C MET A 1 15.12 6.35 -1.04
N SER A 2 14.02 5.92 -1.67
CA SER A 2 12.69 6.02 -1.07
C SER A 2 12.55 4.95 0.01
N VAL A 3 12.38 5.36 1.26
CA VAL A 3 12.09 4.41 2.35
C VAL A 3 10.73 3.77 2.04
N PRO A 4 10.63 2.43 1.94
CA PRO A 4 9.37 1.81 1.63
C PRO A 4 8.39 2.05 2.79
N VAL A 5 7.16 2.47 2.48
CA VAL A 5 6.13 2.82 3.48
C VAL A 5 5.82 1.65 4.42
N MET A 6 5.95 0.41 3.93
CA MET A 6 5.61 -0.80 4.68
C MET A 6 6.50 -1.01 5.92
N PRO A 7 7.84 -0.98 5.84
CA PRO A 7 8.69 -1.01 7.03
C PRO A 7 8.43 0.15 8.01
N LEU A 8 8.09 1.34 7.53
CA LEU A 8 7.71 2.47 8.39
C LEU A 8 6.41 2.19 9.16
N VAL A 9 5.40 1.62 8.50
CA VAL A 9 4.15 1.20 9.15
C VAL A 9 4.43 0.11 10.19
N THR A 10 5.19 -0.92 9.83
CA THR A 10 5.56 -2.01 10.75
C THR A 10 6.29 -1.49 11.98
N ALA A 11 7.33 -0.66 11.81
CA ALA A 11 8.08 -0.07 12.91
C ALA A 11 7.20 0.80 13.81
N SER A 12 6.32 1.62 13.23
CA SER A 12 5.40 2.48 13.97
C SER A 12 4.41 1.66 14.81
N VAL A 13 3.95 0.52 14.29
CA VAL A 13 3.05 -0.39 15.03
C VAL A 13 3.79 -1.10 16.16
N LEU A 14 5.04 -1.52 15.95
CA LEU A 14 5.85 -2.10 17.04
C LEU A 14 6.11 -1.10 18.18
N LEU A 15 6.17 0.20 17.90
CA LEU A 15 6.28 1.23 18.94
C LEU A 15 4.98 1.46 19.72
N ASN A 16 3.82 1.21 19.11
CA ASN A 16 2.52 1.40 19.75
C ASN A 16 1.45 0.48 19.15
N ALA A 17 1.48 -0.79 19.54
CA ALA A 17 0.60 -1.82 19.00
C ALA A 17 -0.89 -1.49 19.21
N ARG A 18 -1.24 -0.80 20.30
CA ARG A 18 -2.64 -0.43 20.59
C ARG A 18 -3.26 0.49 19.53
N ARG A 19 -2.46 1.25 18.79
CA ARG A 19 -2.93 2.19 17.76
C ARG A 19 -2.77 1.68 16.33
N TRP A 20 -2.53 0.37 16.13
CA TRP A 20 -2.23 -0.21 14.82
C TRP A 20 -3.24 0.15 13.73
N ARG A 21 -4.54 0.19 14.06
CA ARG A 21 -5.63 0.55 13.13
C ARG A 21 -5.51 1.99 12.63
N ALA A 22 -5.20 2.93 13.52
CA ALA A 22 -5.05 4.34 13.16
C ALA A 22 -3.80 4.55 12.31
N ILE A 23 -2.69 3.90 12.66
CA ILE A 23 -1.44 3.95 11.90
C ILE A 23 -1.66 3.46 10.46
N ALA A 24 -2.31 2.31 10.30
CA ALA A 24 -2.64 1.76 8.98
C ALA A 24 -3.56 2.69 8.18
N LEU A 25 -4.56 3.28 8.82
CA LEU A 25 -5.49 4.22 8.18
C LEU A 25 -4.80 5.48 7.68
N TYR A 26 -4.02 6.16 8.53
CA TYR A 26 -3.31 7.38 8.13
C TYR A 26 -2.27 7.10 7.04
N ALA A 27 -1.56 5.96 7.12
CA ALA A 27 -0.62 5.55 6.08
C ALA A 27 -1.33 5.27 4.74
N ALA A 28 -2.48 4.59 4.77
CA ALA A 28 -3.26 4.30 3.58
C ALA A 28 -3.83 5.58 2.95
N VAL A 29 -4.39 6.48 3.74
CA VAL A 29 -4.94 7.76 3.27
C VAL A 29 -3.84 8.66 2.72
N GLY A 30 -2.76 8.91 3.48
CA GLY A 30 -1.67 9.77 3.04
C GLY A 30 -1.01 9.27 1.76
N SER A 31 -0.73 7.96 1.68
CA SER A 31 -0.17 7.35 0.48
C SER A 31 -1.18 7.30 -0.68
N GLY A 32 -2.48 7.18 -0.39
CA GLY A 32 -3.56 7.26 -1.37
C GLY A 32 -3.67 8.66 -1.98
N THR A 33 -3.58 9.70 -1.17
CA THR A 33 -3.60 11.11 -1.61
C THR A 33 -2.40 11.42 -2.50
N ALA A 34 -1.19 11.00 -2.12
CA ALA A 34 -0.01 11.16 -2.97
C ALA A 34 -0.15 10.46 -4.33
N ALA A 35 -0.73 9.26 -4.34
CA ALA A 35 -1.00 8.52 -5.58
C ALA A 35 -2.09 9.19 -6.44
N LEU A 36 -3.11 9.80 -5.82
CA LEU A 36 -4.12 10.58 -6.54
C LEU A 36 -3.52 11.83 -7.17
N ILE A 37 -2.66 12.56 -6.45
CA ILE A 37 -1.93 13.71 -7.00
C ILE A 37 -1.13 13.26 -8.22
N LEU A 38 -0.39 12.16 -8.10
CA LEU A 38 0.39 11.61 -9.21
C LEU A 38 -0.49 11.20 -10.40
N TYR A 39 -1.65 10.58 -10.14
CA TYR A 39 -2.64 10.24 -11.17
C TYR A 39 -3.12 11.49 -11.93
N VAL A 40 -3.47 12.56 -11.21
CA VAL A 40 -3.93 13.82 -11.82
C VAL A 40 -2.82 14.47 -12.65
N VAL A 41 -1.58 14.45 -12.16
CA VAL A 41 -0.42 14.96 -12.91
C VAL A 41 -0.21 14.16 -14.20
N PHE A 42 -0.25 12.82 -14.15
CA PHE A 42 -0.10 12.01 -15.36
C PHE A 42 -1.26 12.17 -16.34
N HIS A 43 -2.49 12.30 -15.82
CA HIS A 43 -3.66 12.52 -16.64
C HIS A 43 -3.57 13.84 -17.43
N HIS A 44 -3.05 14.91 -16.84
CA HIS A 44 -2.89 16.19 -17.53
C HIS A 44 -1.59 16.34 -18.33
N LEU A 45 -0.48 15.77 -17.88
CA LEU A 45 0.86 16.04 -18.41
C LEU A 45 1.45 14.88 -19.24
N GLY A 46 1.02 13.65 -18.99
CA GLY A 46 1.75 12.46 -19.43
C GLY A 46 1.50 12.05 -20.88
N TRP A 47 0.29 12.25 -21.40
CA TRP A 47 -0.13 11.60 -22.64
C TRP A 47 0.42 12.24 -23.91
N VAL A 48 0.49 13.57 -23.95
CA VAL A 48 1.01 14.31 -25.11
C VAL A 48 2.48 13.96 -25.35
N GLN A 49 3.28 13.89 -24.30
CA GLN A 49 4.68 13.47 -24.38
C GLN A 49 4.83 11.98 -24.69
N LEU A 50 4.08 11.09 -24.03
CA LEU A 50 4.25 9.64 -24.19
C LEU A 50 3.93 9.17 -25.62
N PHE A 51 2.86 9.68 -26.23
CA PHE A 51 2.54 9.37 -27.63
C PHE A 51 3.50 10.00 -28.63
N GLY A 52 4.16 11.09 -28.26
CA GLY A 52 5.26 11.67 -29.04
C GLY A 52 6.52 10.80 -29.07
N TYR A 53 6.81 10.07 -27.97
CA TYR A 53 8.00 9.23 -27.86
C TYR A 53 7.80 7.77 -28.25
N LEU A 54 6.59 7.21 -28.14
CA LEU A 54 6.30 5.80 -28.49
C LEU A 54 5.07 5.65 -29.42
N PRO A 55 5.14 6.15 -30.67
CA PRO A 55 4.05 6.07 -31.64
C PRO A 55 3.72 4.64 -32.07
N GLU A 56 4.63 3.68 -31.92
CA GLU A 56 4.40 2.27 -32.27
C GLU A 56 3.49 1.53 -31.29
N LEU A 57 3.36 2.00 -30.04
CA LEU A 57 2.53 1.33 -29.02
C LEU A 57 1.05 1.34 -29.41
N THR A 58 0.55 2.47 -29.93
CA THR A 58 -0.86 2.63 -30.33
C THR A 58 -1.26 1.78 -31.52
N ARG A 59 -0.29 1.32 -32.33
CA ARG A 59 -0.53 0.45 -33.49
C ARG A 59 -0.59 -1.03 -33.15
N SER A 60 -0.25 -1.42 -31.93
CA SER A 60 -0.20 -2.82 -31.54
C SER A 60 -1.58 -3.36 -31.11
N ALA A 61 -1.96 -4.54 -31.58
CA ALA A 61 -3.19 -5.21 -31.15
C ALA A 61 -3.23 -5.50 -29.63
N LYS A 62 -2.05 -5.62 -29.00
CA LYS A 62 -1.90 -5.76 -27.54
C LYS A 62 -2.37 -4.50 -26.81
N TRP A 63 -2.06 -3.32 -27.35
CA TRP A 63 -2.45 -2.05 -26.76
C TRP A 63 -3.96 -1.85 -26.76
N VAL A 64 -4.62 -2.15 -27.89
CA VAL A 64 -6.10 -2.08 -27.99
C VAL A 64 -6.77 -2.98 -26.95
N ARG A 65 -6.20 -4.17 -26.69
CA ARG A 65 -6.71 -5.09 -25.68
C ARG A 65 -6.53 -4.54 -24.26
N ILE A 66 -5.37 -3.93 -23.95
CA ILE A 66 -5.11 -3.31 -22.65
C ILE A 66 -6.04 -2.11 -22.43
N ALA A 67 -6.26 -1.28 -23.46
CA ALA A 67 -7.17 -0.15 -23.39
C ALA A 67 -8.60 -0.59 -23.04
N ARG A 68 -9.15 -1.57 -23.77
CA ARG A 68 -10.49 -2.12 -23.48
C ARG A 68 -10.60 -2.72 -22.08
N LEU A 69 -9.61 -3.53 -21.67
CA LEU A 69 -9.59 -4.08 -20.31
C LEU A 69 -9.54 -2.99 -19.24
N THR A 70 -8.88 -1.87 -19.52
CA THR A 70 -8.77 -0.74 -18.59
C THR A 70 -10.06 0.07 -18.54
N GLU A 71 -10.76 0.22 -19.66
CA GLU A 71 -12.09 0.83 -19.69
C GLU A 71 -13.10 0.00 -18.89
N ASP A 72 -13.13 -1.32 -19.09
CA ASP A 72 -14.10 -2.20 -18.45
C ASP A 72 -13.77 -2.51 -16.97
N TYR A 73 -12.49 -2.71 -16.64
CA TYR A 73 -12.04 -3.23 -15.34
C TYR A 73 -11.02 -2.35 -14.62
N GLY A 74 -10.72 -1.14 -15.10
CA GLY A 74 -9.61 -0.33 -14.60
C GLY A 74 -9.64 -0.07 -13.09
N LEU A 75 -10.82 0.16 -12.51
CA LEU A 75 -10.97 0.36 -11.06
C LEU A 75 -10.68 -0.91 -10.24
N VAL A 76 -11.20 -2.06 -10.70
CA VAL A 76 -11.00 -3.36 -10.02
C VAL A 76 -9.56 -3.82 -10.17
N ALA A 77 -8.97 -3.65 -11.36
CA ALA A 77 -7.56 -3.92 -11.61
C ALA A 77 -6.66 -3.03 -10.73
N LEU A 78 -6.98 -1.75 -10.61
CA LEU A 78 -6.23 -0.82 -9.77
C LEU A 78 -6.32 -1.19 -8.28
N LEU A 79 -7.49 -1.61 -7.81
CA LEU A 79 -7.68 -2.13 -6.45
C LEU A 79 -6.80 -3.36 -6.21
N ALA A 80 -6.85 -4.34 -7.11
CA ALA A 80 -6.07 -5.57 -7.01
C ALA A 80 -4.57 -5.27 -7.00
N ILE A 81 -4.11 -4.37 -7.88
CA ILE A 81 -2.70 -3.94 -7.93
C ILE A 81 -2.30 -3.21 -6.66
N ALA A 82 -3.14 -2.30 -6.14
CA ALA A 82 -2.88 -1.58 -4.90
C ALA A 82 -2.81 -2.49 -3.67
N ALA A 83 -3.59 -3.58 -3.65
CA ALA A 83 -3.52 -4.63 -2.62
C ALA A 83 -2.30 -5.55 -2.79
N SER A 84 -1.81 -5.72 -4.02
CA SER A 84 -0.69 -6.61 -4.35
C SER A 84 0.69 -6.01 -4.03
N PRO A 85 1.79 -6.80 -4.08
CA PRO A 85 3.16 -6.30 -4.02
C PRO A 85 3.66 -5.66 -5.34
N LEU A 86 2.81 -5.56 -6.38
CA LEU A 86 3.21 -5.04 -7.68
C LEU A 86 3.47 -3.53 -7.65
N PRO A 87 4.35 -3.02 -8.54
CA PRO A 87 4.59 -1.59 -8.68
C PRO A 87 3.33 -0.85 -9.14
N GLN A 88 2.84 0.09 -8.33
CA GLN A 88 1.61 0.84 -8.60
C GLN A 88 1.77 1.90 -9.72
N THR A 89 2.95 2.50 -9.85
CA THR A 89 3.22 3.58 -10.81
C THR A 89 2.90 3.23 -12.26
N PRO A 90 3.37 2.10 -12.84
CA PRO A 90 3.02 1.74 -14.23
C PRO A 90 1.53 1.48 -14.41
N ALA A 91 0.85 0.93 -13.40
CA ALA A 91 -0.60 0.72 -13.45
C ALA A 91 -1.37 2.04 -13.46
N LEU A 92 -0.94 3.03 -12.66
CA LEU A 92 -1.54 4.37 -12.66
C LEU A 92 -1.39 5.07 -14.01
N VAL A 93 -0.26 4.86 -14.71
CA VAL A 93 -0.09 5.38 -16.06
C VAL A 93 -1.12 4.76 -16.98
N ILE A 94 -1.24 3.43 -17.07
CA ILE A 94 -2.23 2.80 -17.97
C ILE A 94 -3.66 3.24 -17.61
N VAL A 95 -4.00 3.26 -16.32
CA VAL A 95 -5.33 3.61 -15.83
C VAL A 95 -5.67 5.08 -15.99
N ALA A 96 -4.68 5.99 -16.04
CA ALA A 96 -4.89 7.40 -16.31
C ALA A 96 -5.32 7.70 -17.75
N MET A 97 -5.29 6.71 -18.66
CA MET A 97 -5.85 6.81 -20.00
C MET A 97 -7.36 6.66 -20.03
N ALA A 98 -7.86 5.69 -19.28
CA ALA A 98 -9.28 5.51 -19.13
C ALA A 98 -9.74 6.69 -18.26
N GLU A 99 -10.71 7.47 -18.74
CA GLU A 99 -11.30 8.60 -18.02
C GLU A 99 -12.13 8.11 -16.82
N LEU A 100 -11.51 7.36 -15.92
CA LEU A 100 -12.13 6.79 -14.75
C LEU A 100 -12.45 7.90 -13.74
N SER A 101 -13.52 7.67 -12.99
CA SER A 101 -13.89 8.56 -11.89
C SER A 101 -12.72 8.71 -10.90
N ARG A 102 -12.26 9.96 -10.71
CA ARG A 102 -11.19 10.33 -9.76
C ARG A 102 -11.45 9.82 -8.34
N LEU A 103 -12.71 9.88 -7.90
CA LEU A 103 -13.12 9.34 -6.60
C LEU A 103 -13.04 7.81 -6.56
N GLY A 104 -13.41 7.14 -7.65
CA GLY A 104 -13.28 5.69 -7.78
C GLY A 104 -11.82 5.24 -7.72
N VAL A 105 -10.92 5.95 -8.42
CA VAL A 105 -9.48 5.71 -8.41
C VAL A 105 -8.92 5.88 -7.00
N PHE A 106 -9.25 6.99 -6.33
CA PHE A 106 -8.82 7.21 -4.95
C PHE A 106 -9.33 6.12 -4.00
N ALA A 107 -10.62 5.78 -4.07
CA ALA A 107 -11.23 4.75 -3.23
C ALA A 107 -10.58 3.37 -3.46
N ALA A 108 -10.33 2.98 -4.72
CA ALA A 108 -9.66 1.73 -5.06
C ALA A 108 -8.23 1.67 -4.50
N ILE A 109 -7.46 2.76 -4.62
CA ILE A 109 -6.10 2.82 -4.09
C ILE A 109 -6.10 2.75 -2.55
N VAL A 110 -6.93 3.57 -1.90
CA VAL A 110 -6.99 3.64 -0.43
C VAL A 110 -7.45 2.31 0.14
N SER A 111 -8.49 1.68 -0.42
CA SER A 111 -8.97 0.39 0.05
C SER A 111 -7.94 -0.74 -0.16
N GLY A 112 -7.28 -0.80 -1.31
CA GLY A 112 -6.20 -1.77 -1.55
C GLY A 112 -5.02 -1.59 -0.61
N LYS A 113 -4.57 -0.33 -0.40
CA LYS A 113 -3.51 0.00 0.56
C LYS A 113 -3.91 -0.29 1.99
N LEU A 114 -5.16 0.00 2.37
CA LEU A 114 -5.66 -0.26 3.70
C LEU A 114 -5.70 -1.75 4.01
N ALA A 115 -6.09 -2.59 3.04
CA ALA A 115 -6.03 -4.04 3.19
C ALA A 115 -4.58 -4.51 3.43
N LYS A 116 -3.65 -4.05 2.59
CA LYS A 116 -2.23 -4.43 2.66
C LYS A 116 -1.53 -3.94 3.92
N TYR A 117 -1.67 -2.66 4.24
CA TYR A 117 -1.06 -2.05 5.44
C TYR A 117 -1.77 -2.49 6.71
N GLY A 118 -3.08 -2.72 6.65
CA GLY A 118 -3.85 -3.30 7.75
C GLY A 118 -3.38 -4.70 8.09
N LEU A 119 -3.15 -5.57 7.09
CA LEU A 119 -2.61 -6.91 7.30
C LEU A 119 -1.22 -6.85 7.93
N ALA A 120 -0.32 -6.01 7.40
CA ALA A 120 1.02 -5.85 7.94
C ALA A 120 1.02 -5.31 9.38
N ALA A 121 0.18 -4.30 9.64
CA ALA A 121 0.01 -3.73 10.97
C ALA A 121 -0.60 -4.73 11.96
N TRP A 122 -1.56 -5.53 11.52
CA TRP A 122 -2.16 -6.57 12.36
C TRP A 122 -1.14 -7.66 12.74
N LEU A 123 -0.34 -8.12 11.77
CA LEU A 123 0.75 -9.07 12.01
C LEU A 123 1.78 -8.49 13.00
N ALA A 124 2.17 -7.23 12.82
CA ALA A 124 3.11 -6.55 13.69
C ALA A 124 2.57 -6.38 15.12
N ALA A 125 1.29 -6.01 15.27
CA ALA A 125 0.65 -5.88 16.57
C ALA A 125 0.56 -7.22 17.30
N ARG A 126 0.19 -8.30 16.60
CA ARG A 126 0.14 -9.64 17.20
C ARG A 126 1.53 -10.15 17.62
N ALA A 127 2.55 -9.88 16.80
CA ALA A 127 3.92 -10.23 17.14
C ALA A 127 4.43 -9.47 18.37
N HIS A 128 4.08 -8.19 18.51
CA HIS A 128 4.40 -7.39 19.69
C HIS A 128 3.81 -8.03 20.97
N ASP A 129 2.54 -8.45 20.96
CA ASP A 129 1.91 -9.06 22.14
C ASP A 129 2.65 -10.34 22.57
N SER A 130 3.09 -11.16 21.61
CA SER A 130 3.87 -12.38 21.88
C SER A 130 5.23 -12.05 22.52
N LEU A 131 5.92 -11.03 22.00
CA LEU A 131 7.24 -10.62 22.49
C LEU A 131 7.18 -10.06 23.92
N GLN A 132 6.13 -9.32 24.28
CA GLN A 132 5.96 -8.81 25.64
C GLN A 132 5.77 -9.95 26.65
N GLY A 133 4.97 -10.97 26.31
CA GLY A 133 4.78 -12.14 27.17
C GLY A 133 6.07 -12.92 27.42
N GLU A 134 6.91 -13.12 26.39
CA GLU A 134 8.22 -13.78 26.56
C GLU A 134 9.16 -12.95 27.45
N ILE A 135 9.22 -11.63 27.25
CA ILE A 135 10.06 -10.74 28.04
C ILE A 135 9.63 -10.75 29.52
N GLU A 136 8.33 -10.67 29.80
CA GLU A 136 7.80 -10.75 31.17
C GLU A 136 8.12 -12.10 31.82
N GLN A 137 8.02 -13.20 31.08
CA GLN A 137 8.37 -14.54 31.59
C GLN A 137 9.86 -14.66 31.92
N ILE A 138 10.75 -14.12 31.06
CA ILE A 138 12.20 -14.11 31.28
C ILE A 138 12.59 -13.24 32.49
N ILE A 139 11.93 -12.09 32.66
CA ILE A 139 12.17 -11.22 33.82
C ILE A 139 11.67 -11.90 35.10
N GLY A 140 10.46 -12.49 35.07
CA GLY A 140 9.87 -13.17 36.22
C GLY A 140 10.61 -14.42 36.67
N SER A 141 11.18 -15.21 35.74
CA SER A 141 12.00 -16.37 36.08
C SER A 141 13.31 -15.96 36.76
N ARG A 142 13.92 -14.88 36.30
CA ARG A 142 15.17 -14.32 36.85
C ARG A 142 15.00 -13.74 38.26
N ASP A 143 13.82 -13.23 38.59
CA ASP A 143 13.52 -12.75 39.95
C ASP A 143 13.17 -13.90 40.90
N SER A 144 12.54 -14.97 40.42
CA SER A 144 12.26 -16.17 41.23
C SER A 144 13.54 -16.92 41.63
N GLU A 145 14.56 -16.93 40.78
CA GLU A 145 15.87 -17.56 41.06
C GLU A 145 16.67 -16.81 42.14
N LYS A 146 16.34 -15.55 42.43
CA LYS A 146 17.03 -14.71 43.43
C LYS A 146 16.45 -14.78 44.83
N VAL A 147 15.38 -15.54 45.07
CA VAL A 147 14.81 -15.75 46.42
C VAL A 147 15.38 -17.06 46.98
N PRO A 148 16.42 -17.03 47.84
CA PRO A 148 16.85 -18.24 48.51
C PRO A 148 15.77 -18.63 49.52
N HIS A 149 15.24 -19.84 49.38
CA HIS A 149 14.49 -20.50 50.43
C HIS A 149 15.44 -20.71 51.62
N GLY A 150 15.44 -19.74 52.54
CA GLY A 150 16.04 -19.85 53.87
C GLY A 150 15.16 -20.68 54.80
#